data_AF-A0A562C9G6-F1
#
_entry.id   AF-A0A562C9G6-F1
#
_cell.length_a   1.000
_cell.length_b   1.000
_cell.length_c   1.000
_cell.angle_alpha   90.00
_cell.angle_beta   90.00
_cell.angle_gamma   90.00
#
_symmetry.space_group_name_H-M   'P 1'
#
loop_
_entity.id
_entity.type
_entity.pdbx_description
1 polymer ?
#
loop_
_entity_poly.entity_id
_entity_poly.type
_entity_poly.pdbx_seq_one_letter_code
_entity_poly.pdbx_strand_id
1 'polypeptide(L)'
;MSSQLAMPLPLRPEEVVREKTLGDAIALCAKAGGYALDKTLQLELEVDKAQFSRWMSGTEGIVWPKLDRLMTTCGNDAPLLWMLHQRNYDLHSLRHQETEVERQNRLLREEVAALRRVLQAGVANDA
;
A
#
# COMPACT_ATOMS: atom_id res chain seq x y z
N MET A 1 20.31 -13.40 -4.74
CA MET A 1 19.79 -12.03 -4.62
C MET A 1 18.90 -11.74 -5.81
N SER A 2 17.70 -12.34 -5.86
CA SER A 2 16.70 -11.97 -6.86
C SER A 2 15.87 -10.86 -6.21
N SER A 3 16.18 -9.60 -6.53
CA SER A 3 15.28 -8.49 -6.22
C SER A 3 14.08 -8.61 -7.16
N GLN A 4 13.23 -9.59 -6.89
CA GLN A 4 11.92 -9.63 -7.48
C GLN A 4 11.18 -8.45 -6.86
N LEU A 5 11.02 -7.38 -7.62
CA LEU A 5 10.16 -6.26 -7.25
C LEU A 5 8.82 -6.86 -6.84
N ALA A 6 8.49 -6.79 -5.54
CA ALA A 6 7.20 -7.23 -5.06
C ALA A 6 6.16 -6.43 -5.83
N MET A 7 5.35 -7.10 -6.64
CA MET A 7 4.23 -6.42 -7.30
C MET A 7 3.38 -5.79 -6.20
N PRO A 8 3.00 -4.52 -6.32
CA PRO A 8 2.05 -3.91 -5.40
C PRO A 8 0.81 -4.81 -5.30
N LEU A 9 0.53 -5.27 -4.08
CA LEU A 9 -0.61 -6.10 -3.74
C LEU A 9 -1.67 -5.18 -3.14
N PRO A 10 -2.61 -4.69 -3.95
CA PRO A 10 -3.65 -3.79 -3.46
C PRO A 10 -4.52 -4.55 -2.45
N LEU A 11 -4.49 -4.09 -1.20
CA LEU A 11 -5.42 -4.51 -0.17
C LEU A 11 -6.67 -3.65 -0.23
N ARG A 12 -7.84 -4.27 -0.05
CA ARG A 12 -9.07 -3.49 0.02
C ARG A 12 -9.17 -2.82 1.40
N PRO A 13 -9.60 -1.56 1.49
CA PRO A 13 -9.73 -0.86 2.77
C PRO A 13 -10.56 -1.62 3.80
N GLU A 14 -11.60 -2.33 3.37
CA GLU A 14 -12.48 -3.09 4.27
C GLU A 14 -11.75 -4.26 4.95
N GLU A 15 -10.67 -4.77 4.37
CA GLU A 15 -9.85 -5.83 4.96
C GLU A 15 -8.99 -5.26 6.09
N VAL A 16 -8.40 -4.09 5.87
CA VAL A 16 -7.56 -3.40 6.85
C VAL A 16 -8.38 -2.91 8.05
N VAL A 17 -9.58 -2.37 7.80
CA VAL A 17 -10.46 -1.80 8.84
C VAL A 17 -10.95 -2.86 9.84
N ARG A 18 -10.97 -4.14 9.45
CA ARG A 18 -11.40 -5.24 10.33
C ARG A 18 -10.38 -5.59 11.41
N GLU A 19 -9.13 -5.19 11.22
CA GLU A 19 -8.04 -5.53 12.13
C GLU A 19 -8.16 -4.75 13.45
N LYS A 20 -8.05 -5.46 14.57
CA LYS A 20 -8.32 -4.88 15.90
C LYS A 20 -7.09 -4.20 16.49
N THR A 21 -5.92 -4.65 16.09
CA THR A 21 -4.63 -4.17 16.60
C THR A 21 -3.66 -3.94 15.45
N LEU A 22 -2.61 -3.17 15.72
CA LEU A 22 -1.50 -2.99 14.78
C LEU A 22 -0.79 -4.32 14.49
N GLY A 23 -0.73 -5.21 15.47
CA GLY A 23 -0.24 -6.57 15.30
C GLY A 23 -1.07 -7.34 14.27
N ASP A 24 -2.39 -7.30 14.38
CA ASP A 24 -3.28 -7.98 13.43
C ASP A 24 -3.11 -7.41 12.00
N ALA A 25 -2.93 -6.08 11.87
CA ALA A 25 -2.62 -5.46 10.59
C ALA A 25 -1.25 -5.88 10.02
N ILE A 26 -0.24 -6.08 10.86
CA ILE A 26 1.07 -6.63 10.47
C ILE A 26 0.93 -8.10 10.02
N ALA A 27 0.10 -8.88 10.70
CA ALA A 27 -0.20 -10.25 10.30
C ALA A 27 -0.94 -10.31 8.96
N LEU A 28 -1.91 -9.42 8.74
CA LEU A 28 -2.59 -9.27 7.47
C LEU A 28 -1.60 -8.92 6.35
N CYS A 29 -0.69 -7.98 6.61
CA CYS A 29 0.35 -7.56 5.67
C CYS A 29 1.20 -8.74 5.20
N ALA A 30 1.73 -9.53 6.14
CA ALA A 30 2.50 -10.74 5.85
C ALA A 30 1.69 -11.77 5.07
N LYS A 31 0.47 -12.08 5.54
CA LYS A 31 -0.42 -13.06 4.93
C LYS A 31 -0.78 -12.69 3.48
N ALA A 32 -1.09 -11.42 3.23
CA ALA A 32 -1.40 -10.91 1.90
C ALA A 32 -0.19 -10.98 0.96
N GLY A 33 1.01 -10.74 1.48
CA GLY A 33 2.27 -10.91 0.76
C GLY A 33 2.65 -12.37 0.45
N GLY A 34 1.82 -13.35 0.84
CA GLY A 34 2.11 -14.76 0.65
C GLY A 34 3.11 -15.34 1.67
N TYR A 35 3.45 -14.58 2.71
CA TYR A 35 4.31 -15.03 3.79
C TYR A 35 3.47 -15.62 4.91
N ALA A 36 3.87 -16.79 5.40
CA ALA A 36 3.50 -17.18 6.74
C ALA A 36 4.29 -16.29 7.73
N LEU A 37 3.71 -15.99 8.90
CA LEU A 37 4.43 -15.38 10.02
C LEU A 37 5.45 -16.36 10.62
N ASP A 38 6.42 -16.77 9.80
CA ASP A 38 7.36 -17.83 10.10
C ASP A 38 8.81 -17.31 10.07
N LYS A 39 9.76 -18.23 10.23
CA LYS A 39 11.19 -17.90 10.29
C LYS A 39 11.71 -17.30 8.99
N THR A 40 11.03 -17.52 7.86
CA THR A 40 11.46 -17.09 6.53
C THR A 40 11.30 -15.58 6.41
N LEU A 41 10.12 -15.07 6.77
CA LEU A 41 9.87 -13.63 6.82
C LEU A 41 10.76 -12.94 7.88
N GLN A 42 11.03 -13.59 9.01
CA GLN A 42 11.92 -13.04 10.05
C GLN A 42 13.36 -12.86 9.56
N LEU A 43 13.88 -13.82 8.79
CA LEU A 43 15.21 -13.74 8.18
C LEU A 43 15.30 -12.62 7.14
N GLU A 44 14.26 -12.49 6.31
CA GLU A 44 14.23 -11.51 5.22
C GLU A 44 14.05 -10.07 5.73
N LEU A 45 13.36 -9.90 6.85
CA LEU A 45 13.17 -8.60 7.50
C LEU A 45 14.33 -8.20 8.41
N GLU A 46 15.28 -9.10 8.69
CA GLU A 46 16.38 -8.91 9.67
C GLU A 46 15.85 -8.51 11.07
N VAL A 47 14.68 -9.01 11.47
CA VAL A 47 14.07 -8.73 12.77
C VAL A 47 14.13 -9.97 13.65
N ASP A 48 14.61 -9.81 14.89
CA ASP A 48 14.56 -10.86 15.90
C ASP A 48 13.10 -11.25 16.22
N LYS A 49 12.87 -12.56 16.40
CA LYS A 49 11.58 -13.16 16.81
C LYS A 49 10.96 -12.45 18.02
N ALA A 50 11.78 -12.07 19.00
CA ALA A 50 11.25 -11.41 20.20
C ALA A 50 10.74 -9.99 19.89
N GLN A 51 11.39 -9.25 18.99
CA GLN A 51 10.90 -7.93 18.53
C GLN A 51 9.58 -8.05 17.78
N PHE A 52 9.47 -8.99 16.86
CA PHE A 52 8.23 -9.19 16.12
C PHE A 52 7.07 -9.55 17.06
N SER A 53 7.32 -10.45 18.03
CA SER A 53 6.33 -10.79 19.05
C SER A 53 5.92 -9.59 19.91
N ARG A 54 6.83 -8.65 20.21
CA ARG A 54 6.53 -7.46 21.01
C ARG A 54 5.72 -6.42 20.25
N TRP A 55 5.92 -6.29 18.94
CA TRP A 55 5.05 -5.47 18.09
C TRP A 55 3.65 -6.05 17.98
N MET A 56 3.55 -7.36 17.79
CA MET A 56 2.27 -8.06 17.73
C MET A 56 1.46 -7.91 19.03
N SER A 57 2.13 -7.91 20.19
CA SER A 57 1.48 -7.72 21.49
C SER A 57 1.33 -6.25 21.91
N GLY A 58 1.85 -5.29 21.14
CA GLY A 58 1.82 -3.86 21.47
C GLY A 58 2.68 -3.48 22.69
N THR A 59 3.64 -4.31 23.08
CA THR A 59 4.52 -4.07 24.24
C THR A 59 5.75 -3.21 23.93
N GLU A 60 6.07 -3.01 22.65
CA GLU A 60 7.15 -2.14 22.18
C GLU A 60 6.65 -1.29 20.99
N GLY A 61 7.16 -0.06 20.87
CA GLY A 61 6.92 0.79 19.71
C GLY A 61 7.56 0.24 18.43
N ILE A 62 7.00 0.63 17.28
CA ILE A 62 7.52 0.21 15.98
C ILE A 62 8.64 1.12 15.52
N VAL A 63 9.71 0.53 14.99
CA VAL A 63 10.82 1.23 14.36
C VAL A 63 10.55 1.39 12.88
N TRP A 64 10.39 2.64 12.41
CA TRP A 64 9.96 2.94 11.04
C TRP A 64 10.73 2.20 9.93
N PRO A 65 12.09 2.23 9.88
CA PRO A 65 12.84 1.51 8.84
C PRO A 65 12.51 0.02 8.72
N LYS A 66 12.10 -0.62 9.82
CA LYS A 66 11.74 -2.03 9.80
C LYS A 66 10.29 -2.25 9.36
N LEU A 67 9.38 -1.34 9.73
CA LEU A 67 8.00 -1.35 9.24
C LEU A 67 7.95 -1.12 7.73
N ASP A 68 8.72 -0.15 7.25
CA ASP A 68 8.87 0.17 5.83
C ASP A 68 9.39 -1.03 5.04
N ARG A 69 10.42 -1.72 5.57
CA ARG A 69 10.93 -2.96 4.98
C ARG A 69 9.86 -4.06 4.96
N LEU A 70 9.10 -4.24 6.03
CA LEU A 70 7.97 -5.19 6.06
C LEU A 70 6.97 -4.90 4.93
N MET A 71 6.49 -3.66 4.83
CA MET A 71 5.51 -3.28 3.82
C MET A 71 6.07 -3.44 2.40
N THR A 72 7.33 -3.08 2.18
CA THR A 72 8.03 -3.24 0.90
C THR A 72 8.18 -4.72 0.54
N THR A 73 8.62 -5.57 1.46
CA THR A 73 8.81 -7.02 1.23
C THR A 73 7.48 -7.72 0.99
N CYS A 74 6.42 -7.33 1.72
CA CYS A 74 5.07 -7.87 1.55
C CYS A 74 4.31 -7.25 0.37
N GLY A 75 4.84 -6.18 -0.25
CA GLY A 75 4.22 -5.47 -1.36
C GLY A 75 2.93 -4.74 -1.01
N ASN A 76 2.65 -4.44 0.26
CA ASN A 76 1.40 -3.79 0.68
C ASN A 76 1.57 -2.95 1.96
N ASP A 77 0.70 -1.96 2.12
CA ASP A 77 0.78 -0.94 3.19
C ASP A 77 -0.21 -1.18 4.35
N ALA A 78 -0.66 -2.42 4.58
CA ALA A 78 -1.70 -2.71 5.59
C ALA A 78 -1.48 -2.05 6.96
N PRO A 79 -0.28 -2.10 7.56
CA PRO A 79 -0.03 -1.49 8.87
C PRO A 79 -0.18 0.04 8.83
N LEU A 80 0.28 0.69 7.75
CA LEU A 80 0.16 2.13 7.56
C LEU A 80 -1.31 2.53 7.36
N LEU A 81 -2.03 1.81 6.49
CA LEU A 81 -3.46 2.05 6.25
C LEU A 81 -4.28 1.87 7.53
N TRP A 82 -3.93 0.89 8.37
CA TRP A 82 -4.57 0.70 9.67
C TRP A 82 -4.32 1.90 10.60
N MET A 83 -3.07 2.38 10.69
CA MET A 83 -2.74 3.55 11.51
C MET A 83 -3.49 4.81 11.06
N LEU A 84 -3.66 5.01 9.76
CA LEU A 84 -4.47 6.09 9.19
C LEU A 84 -5.95 5.94 9.57
N HIS A 85 -6.49 4.72 9.47
CA HIS A 85 -7.87 4.46 9.87
C HIS A 85 -8.12 4.74 11.36
N GLN A 86 -7.20 4.33 12.25
CA GLN A 86 -7.29 4.64 13.69
C GLN A 86 -7.30 6.14 13.99
N ARG A 87 -6.85 6.95 13.03
CA ARG A 87 -6.83 8.41 13.10
C ARG A 87 -7.96 9.07 12.32
N ASN A 88 -8.96 8.29 11.91
CA ASN A 88 -10.16 8.71 11.18
C ASN A 88 -9.87 9.31 9.80
N TYR A 89 -8.77 8.89 9.16
CA TYR A 89 -8.57 9.19 7.74
C TYR A 89 -9.45 8.29 6.88
N ASP A 90 -10.00 8.87 5.81
CA ASP A 90 -10.70 8.12 4.77
C ASP A 90 -9.69 7.41 3.86
N LEU A 91 -9.62 6.09 3.97
CA LEU A 91 -8.70 5.26 3.18
C LEU A 91 -9.02 5.29 1.68
N HIS A 92 -10.27 5.54 1.27
CA HIS A 92 -10.65 5.60 -0.14
C HIS A 92 -10.18 6.90 -0.82
N SER A 93 -9.85 7.93 -0.02
CA SER A 93 -9.34 9.21 -0.52
C SER A 93 -7.82 9.23 -0.69
N LEU A 94 -7.12 8.20 -0.21
CA LEU A 94 -5.67 8.14 -0.25
C LEU A 94 -5.16 7.91 -1.68
N ARG A 95 -4.09 8.63 -2.02
CA ARG A 95 -3.34 8.43 -3.24
C ARG A 95 -1.86 8.50 -2.93
N HIS A 96 -1.06 7.67 -3.59
CA HIS A 96 0.39 7.83 -3.54
C HIS A 96 0.78 9.18 -4.13
N GLN A 97 1.89 9.71 -3.64
CA GLN A 97 2.52 10.86 -4.29
C GLN A 97 2.98 10.43 -5.68
N GLU A 98 2.55 11.18 -6.68
CA GLU A 98 2.98 10.95 -8.04
C GLU A 98 4.44 11.41 -8.21
N THR A 99 5.22 10.58 -8.86
CA THR A 99 6.46 11.03 -9.49
C THR A 99 6.15 12.09 -10.56
N GLU A 100 7.16 12.89 -10.92
CA GLU A 100 6.98 13.87 -12.00
C GLU A 100 6.52 13.22 -13.30
N VAL A 101 7.00 12.01 -13.61
CA VAL A 101 6.59 11.25 -14.80
C VAL A 101 5.13 10.81 -14.72
N GLU A 102 4.68 10.29 -13.58
CA GLU A 102 3.28 9.90 -13.38
C GLU A 102 2.34 11.11 -13.47
N ARG A 103 2.75 12.23 -12.88
CA ARG A 103 2.01 13.50 -12.96
C ARG A 103 1.85 13.97 -14.40
N GLN A 104 2.94 13.99 -15.18
CA GLN A 104 2.92 14.36 -16.60
C GLN A 104 2.03 13.41 -17.40
N ASN A 105 2.11 12.10 -17.14
CA ASN A 105 1.29 11.13 -17.83
C ASN A 105 -0.21 11.35 -17.58
N ARG A 106 -0.60 11.68 -16.32
CA ARG A 106 -1.98 12.02 -15.99
C ARG A 106 -2.45 13.26 -16.75
N LEU A 107 -1.69 14.35 -16.70
CA LEU A 107 -2.05 15.61 -17.37
C LEU A 107 -2.22 15.42 -18.88
N LEU A 108 -1.30 14.70 -19.53
CA LEU A 108 -1.40 14.41 -20.97
C LEU A 108 -2.64 13.56 -21.28
N ARG A 109 -2.99 12.58 -20.44
CA ARG A 109 -4.21 11.77 -20.63
C ARG A 109 -5.48 12.59 -20.45
N GLU A 110 -5.50 13.49 -19.47
CA GLU A 110 -6.61 14.41 -19.24
C GLU A 110 -6.79 15.37 -20.44
N GLU A 111 -5.70 15.93 -20.95
CA GLU A 111 -5.69 16.79 -22.13
C GLU A 111 -6.17 16.04 -23.38
N VAL A 112 -5.65 14.84 -23.65
CA VAL A 112 -6.12 13.99 -24.76
C VAL A 112 -7.61 13.67 -24.62
N ALA A 113 -8.09 13.38 -23.41
CA ALA A 113 -9.50 13.10 -23.16
C ALA A 113 -10.38 14.35 -23.36
N ALA A 114 -9.89 15.54 -23.03
CA ALA A 114 -10.58 16.80 -23.29
C ALA A 114 -10.65 17.10 -24.80
N LEU A 115 -9.52 16.98 -25.50
CA LEU A 115 -9.44 17.18 -26.96
C LEU A 115 -10.34 16.20 -27.72
N ARG A 116 -10.35 14.91 -27.33
CA ARG A 116 -11.24 13.91 -27.93
C ARG A 116 -12.72 14.26 -27.76
N ARG A 117 -13.12 14.79 -26.60
CA ARG A 117 -14.50 15.25 -26.38
C ARG A 117 -14.86 16.42 -27.29
N VAL A 118 -13.96 17.40 -27.43
CA VAL A 118 -14.18 18.56 -28.32
C VAL A 118 -14.29 18.13 -29.78
N LEU A 119 -13.38 17.27 -30.25
CA LEU A 119 -13.40 16.78 -31.64
C LEU A 119 -14.67 15.97 -31.95
N GLN A 120 -15.11 15.11 -31.03
CA GLN A 120 -16.35 14.34 -31.20
C GLN A 120 -17.59 15.26 -31.23
N ALA A 121 -17.61 16.31 -30.42
CA ALA A 121 -18.69 17.30 -30.45
C ALA A 121 -18.69 18.14 -31.73
N GLY A 122 -17.52 18.47 -32.28
CA GLY A 122 -17.39 19.17 -33.56
C GLY A 122 -17.88 18.33 -34.75
N VAL A 123 -17.50 17.05 -34.81
CA VAL A 123 -17.93 16.12 -35.87
C VAL A 123 -19.44 15.86 -35.83
N ALA A 124 -20.06 15.87 -34.64
CA ALA A 124 -21.51 15.72 -34.49
C ALA A 124 -22.31 16.97 -34.91
N ASN A 125 -21.68 18.14 -35.00
CA ASN A 125 -22.33 19.40 -35.42
C ASN A 125 -22.26 19.63 -36.94
N ASP A 126 -21.39 18.90 -37.65
CA ASP A 126 -21.20 19.00 -39.11
C ASP A 126 -21.91 17.88 -39.90
N ALA A 127 -22.70 17.02 -39.22
CA ALA A 127 -23.49 15.93 -39.79
C ALA A 127 -25.00 16.19 -39.68
#